data_AF-A0A848E9P0-F1
#
_entry.id   AF-A0A848E9P0-F1
#
_cell.length_a   1.000
_cell.length_b   1.000
_cell.length_c   1.000
_cell.angle_alpha   90.00
_cell.angle_beta   90.00
_cell.angle_gamma   90.00
#
_symmetry.space_group_name_H-M   'P 1'
#
loop_
_entity.id
_entity.type
_entity.pdbx_description
1 polymer ?
#
loop_
_entity_poly.entity_id
_entity_poly.type
_entity_poly.pdbx_seq_one_letter_code
_entity_poly.pdbx_strand_id
1 'polypeptide(L)'
;MRALFWLLDSAISLYVWALIIAAVLSLLLAFNVLDSRNRFVWAVADFFYRVTEPVLRPIRRRLPDLGGVDLSPLVVILVLQALRIFLATTLAPALGVYAY
;
A
#
# COMPACT_ATOMS: atom_id res chain seq x y z
N MET A 1 -2.42 -22.32 13.34
CA MET A 1 -3.16 -21.34 12.50
C MET A 1 -2.79 -19.89 12.80
N ARG A 2 -2.56 -19.51 14.07
CA ARG A 2 -2.17 -18.14 14.46
C ARG A 2 -0.96 -17.55 13.71
N ALA A 3 0.11 -18.34 13.51
CA ALA A 3 1.29 -17.89 12.76
C ALA A 3 0.98 -17.52 11.30
N LEU A 4 0.06 -18.23 10.64
CA LEU A 4 -0.35 -17.93 9.27
C LEU A 4 -1.10 -16.59 9.20
N PHE A 5 -2.03 -16.36 10.13
CA PHE A 5 -2.74 -15.08 10.23
C PHE A 5 -1.79 -13.91 10.52
N TRP A 6 -0.82 -14.13 11.41
CA TRP A 6 0.22 -13.14 11.67
C TRP A 6 1.07 -12.86 10.44
N LEU A 7 1.46 -13.89 9.68
CA LEU A 7 2.24 -13.73 8.45
C LEU A 7 1.46 -12.97 7.38
N LEU A 8 0.17 -13.30 7.21
CA LEU A 8 -0.73 -12.59 6.29
C LEU A 8 -0.92 -11.12 6.68
N ASP A 9 -1.22 -10.85 7.95
CA ASP A 9 -1.34 -9.47 8.46
C ASP A 9 -0.04 -8.68 8.28
N SER A 10 1.10 -9.32 8.54
CA SER A 10 2.42 -8.73 8.35
C SER A 10 2.71 -8.42 6.89
N ALA A 11 2.36 -9.32 5.97
CA ALA A 11 2.50 -9.10 4.53
C ALA A 11 1.64 -7.92 4.04
N ILE A 12 0.38 -7.82 4.51
CA ILE A 12 -0.47 -6.68 4.19
C ILE A 12 0.11 -5.38 4.77
N SER A 13 0.59 -5.41 6.02
CA SER A 13 1.22 -4.27 6.69
C SER A 13 2.46 -3.76 5.93
N LEU A 14 3.34 -4.66 5.49
CA LEU A 14 4.51 -4.30 4.67
C LEU A 14 4.10 -3.66 3.34
N TYR A 15 3.06 -4.19 2.70
CA TYR A 15 2.55 -3.61 1.46
C TYR A 15 1.90 -2.23 1.68
N VAL A 16 1.19 -2.02 2.80
CA VAL A 16 0.69 -0.70 3.20
C VAL A 16 1.82 0.29 3.37
N TRP A 17 2.91 -0.10 4.04
CA TRP A 17 4.11 0.76 4.15
C TRP A 17 4.73 1.06 2.78
N ALA A 18 4.79 0.09 1.87
CA ALA A 18 5.27 0.33 0.51
C ALA A 18 4.40 1.34 -0.24
N LEU A 19 3.07 1.29 -0.09
CA LEU A 19 2.15 2.28 -0.67
C LEU A 19 2.35 3.68 -0.08
N ILE A 20 2.55 3.78 1.24
CA ILE A 20 2.84 5.05 1.91
C ILE A 20 4.15 5.63 1.38
N ILE A 21 5.21 4.83 1.30
CA ILE A 21 6.51 5.27 0.77
C ILE A 21 6.38 5.70 -0.68
N ALA A 22 5.68 4.93 -1.53
CA ALA A 22 5.43 5.30 -2.93
C ALA A 22 4.69 6.65 -3.04
N ALA A 23 3.64 6.85 -2.23
CA ALA A 23 2.87 8.10 -2.22
C ALA A 23 3.72 9.29 -1.76
N VAL A 24 4.50 9.13 -0.69
CA VAL A 24 5.41 10.17 -0.18
C VAL A 24 6.49 10.49 -1.20
N LEU A 25 7.15 9.49 -1.81
CA LEU A 25 8.15 9.70 -2.85
C LEU A 25 7.54 10.43 -4.06
N SER A 26 6.34 10.07 -4.48
CA SER A 26 5.61 10.76 -5.55
C SER A 26 5.39 12.24 -5.22
N LEU A 27 4.95 12.56 -4.00
CA LEU A 27 4.74 13.95 -3.57
C LEU A 27 6.06 14.72 -3.49
N LEU A 28 7.10 14.12 -2.89
CA LEU A 28 8.41 14.75 -2.75
C LEU A 28 9.05 15.06 -4.12
N LEU A 29 8.88 14.17 -5.10
CA LEU A 29 9.33 14.39 -6.47
C LEU A 29 8.47 15.45 -7.18
N ALA A 30 7.14 15.41 -7.04
CA ALA A 30 6.24 16.36 -7.66
C ALA A 30 6.47 17.80 -7.18
N PHE A 31 6.79 17.98 -5.90
CA PHE A 31 7.10 19.29 -5.32
C PHE A 31 8.59 19.68 -5.41
N ASN A 32 9.40 18.95 -6.20
CA ASN A 32 10.84 19.18 -6.35
C ASN A 32 11.63 19.21 -5.02
N VAL A 33 11.15 18.49 -4.00
CA VAL A 33 11.86 18.32 -2.72
C VAL A 33 13.01 17.33 -2.88
N LEU A 34 12.81 16.31 -3.73
CA LEU A 34 13.84 15.34 -4.11
C LEU A 34 14.25 15.55 -5.57
N ASP A 35 15.55 15.46 -5.83
CA ASP A 35 16.10 15.52 -7.19
C ASP A 35 16.06 14.13 -7.85
N SER A 36 15.23 14.00 -8.88
CA SER A 36 15.10 12.77 -9.69
C SER A 36 16.35 12.45 -10.52
N ARG A 37 17.28 13.40 -10.69
CA ARG A 37 18.56 13.16 -11.37
C ARG A 37 19.52 12.35 -10.51
N ASN A 38 19.31 12.30 -9.20
CA ASN A 38 20.09 11.45 -8.32
C ASN A 38 19.68 9.98 -8.55
N ARG A 39 20.65 9.17 -9.02
CA ARG A 39 20.44 7.76 -9.34
C ARG A 39 19.89 6.95 -8.16
N PHE A 40 20.27 7.28 -6.94
CA PHE A 40 19.76 6.60 -5.74
C PHE A 40 18.27 6.92 -5.52
N VAL A 41 17.90 8.20 -5.56
CA VAL A 41 16.49 8.65 -5.41
C VAL A 41 15.62 8.01 -6.49
N TRP A 42 16.07 8.05 -7.74
CA TRP A 42 15.36 7.43 -8.85
C TRP A 42 15.17 5.93 -8.65
N ALA A 43 16.23 5.20 -8.26
CA ALA A 43 16.15 3.75 -8.07
C ALA A 43 15.16 3.36 -6.95
N VAL A 44 15.16 4.10 -5.84
CA VAL A 44 14.22 3.86 -4.74
C VAL A 44 12.78 4.17 -5.17
N ALA A 45 12.55 5.31 -5.81
CA ALA A 45 11.22 5.69 -6.30
C ALA A 45 10.68 4.72 -7.35
N ASP A 46 11.51 4.31 -8.32
CA ASP A 46 11.14 3.35 -9.37
C ASP A 46 10.83 1.96 -8.77
N PHE A 47 11.57 1.52 -7.76
CA PHE A 47 11.28 0.27 -7.05
C PHE A 47 9.87 0.31 -6.42
N PHE A 48 9.58 1.31 -5.59
CA PHE A 48 8.28 1.42 -4.93
C PHE A 48 7.14 1.64 -5.93
N TYR A 49 7.37 2.40 -7.00
CA TYR A 49 6.43 2.54 -8.10
C TYR A 49 6.11 1.18 -8.73
N ARG A 50 7.11 0.41 -9.15
CA ARG A 50 6.89 -0.91 -9.77
C ARG A 50 6.21 -1.92 -8.87
N VAL A 51 6.51 -1.90 -7.56
CA VAL A 51 5.87 -2.79 -6.58
C VAL A 51 4.39 -2.47 -6.42
N THR A 52 4.02 -1.19 -6.46
CA THR A 52 2.65 -0.74 -6.14
C THR A 52 1.77 -0.54 -7.37
N GLU A 53 2.35 -0.28 -8.54
CA GLU A 53 1.64 0.03 -9.79
C GLU A 53 0.64 -1.05 -10.25
N PRO A 54 0.90 -2.37 -10.11
CA PRO A 54 -0.08 -3.39 -10.50
C PRO A 54 -1.45 -3.23 -9.81
N VAL A 55 -1.46 -2.76 -8.56
CA VAL A 55 -2.69 -2.52 -7.78
C VAL A 55 -3.17 -1.09 -7.93
N LEU A 56 -2.27 -0.11 -7.96
CA LEU A 56 -2.63 1.31 -8.07
C LEU A 56 -3.23 1.64 -9.45
N ARG A 57 -2.65 1.15 -10.54
CA ARG A 57 -3.07 1.45 -11.92
C ARG A 57 -4.57 1.22 -12.19
N PRO A 58 -5.17 0.06 -11.86
CA PRO A 58 -6.60 -0.14 -12.10
C PRO A 58 -7.49 0.75 -11.23
N ILE A 59 -7.03 1.19 -10.06
CA ILE A 59 -7.79 2.07 -9.16
C ILE A 59 -7.67 3.51 -9.64
N ARG A 60 -6.46 3.97 -9.98
CA ARG A 60 -6.19 5.29 -10.57
C ARG A 60 -7.06 5.55 -11.80
N ARG A 61 -7.23 4.54 -12.67
CA ARG A 61 -8.09 4.62 -13.88
C ARG A 61 -9.58 4.81 -13.59
N ARG A 62 -10.04 4.48 -12.38
CA ARG A 62 -11.45 4.63 -11.97
C ARG A 62 -11.71 5.91 -11.20
N LEU A 63 -10.67 6.54 -10.67
CA LEU A 63 -10.79 7.78 -9.93
C LEU A 63 -10.95 8.96 -10.91
N PRO A 64 -11.75 9.98 -10.56
CA PRO A 64 -11.74 11.24 -11.29
C PRO A 64 -10.36 11.88 -11.20
N ASP A 65 -10.04 12.75 -12.16
CA ASP A 65 -8.75 13.44 -12.18
C ASP A 65 -8.72 14.53 -11.10
N LEU A 66 -7.84 14.40 -10.10
CA LEU A 66 -7.82 15.23 -8.89
C LEU A 66 -6.72 16.29 -8.89
N GLY A 67 -6.41 16.86 -10.07
CA GLY A 67 -5.46 17.96 -10.16
C GLY A 67 -4.00 17.55 -9.93
N GLY A 68 -3.61 16.38 -10.44
CA GLY A 68 -2.21 15.92 -10.46
C GLY A 68 -1.73 15.19 -9.20
N VAL A 69 -2.55 15.10 -8.15
CA VAL A 69 -2.26 14.27 -6.98
C VAL A 69 -2.93 12.91 -7.12
N ASP A 70 -2.13 11.85 -7.05
CA ASP A 70 -2.65 10.49 -7.10
C ASP A 70 -3.23 10.05 -5.73
N LEU A 71 -4.56 10.00 -5.62
CA LEU A 71 -5.23 9.47 -4.43
C LEU A 71 -5.43 7.94 -4.45
N SER A 72 -5.00 7.24 -5.51
CA SER A 72 -5.13 5.78 -5.55
C SER A 72 -4.43 5.05 -4.39
N PRO A 73 -3.28 5.50 -3.85
CA PRO A 73 -2.68 4.86 -2.67
C PRO A 73 -3.59 4.92 -1.45
N LEU A 74 -4.27 6.05 -1.21
CA LEU A 74 -5.20 6.21 -0.09
C LEU A 74 -6.35 5.20 -0.20
N VAL A 75 -6.94 5.07 -1.39
CA VAL A 75 -8.04 4.12 -1.64
C VAL A 75 -7.58 2.68 -1.40
N VAL A 76 -6.40 2.30 -1.90
CA VAL A 76 -5.85 0.95 -1.66
C VAL A 76 -5.61 0.70 -0.18
N ILE A 77 -5.01 1.67 0.53
CA ILE A 77 -4.75 1.55 1.97
C ILE A 77 -6.06 1.34 2.72
N LEU A 78 -7.12 2.10 2.43
CA LEU A 78 -8.42 1.93 3.08
C LEU A 78 -9.01 0.54 2.84
N VAL A 79 -8.93 0.02 1.61
CA VAL A 79 -9.39 -1.34 1.28
C VAL A 79 -8.59 -2.40 2.04
N LEU A 80 -7.26 -2.25 2.10
CA LEU A 80 -6.40 -3.19 2.82
C LEU A 80 -6.66 -3.14 4.34
N GLN A 81 -6.90 -1.97 4.90
CA GLN A 81 -7.23 -1.83 6.33
C GLN A 81 -8.59 -2.46 6.64
N ALA A 82 -9.59 -2.27 5.78
CA ALA A 82 -10.88 -2.96 5.90
C ALA A 82 -10.71 -4.49 5.81
N LEU A 83 -9.86 -4.97 4.90
CA LEU A 83 -9.54 -6.39 4.77
C LEU A 83 -8.86 -6.93 6.05
N ARG A 84 -7.90 -6.21 6.63
CA ARG A 84 -7.25 -6.62 7.89
C ARG A 84 -8.24 -6.71 9.04
N ILE A 85 -9.13 -5.72 9.16
CA ILE A 85 -10.21 -5.75 10.16
C ILE A 85 -11.06 -7.00 9.97
N PHE A 86 -11.53 -7.26 8.74
CA PHE A 86 -12.33 -8.45 8.43
C PHE A 86 -11.60 -9.76 8.77
N LEU A 87 -10.33 -9.87 8.40
CA LEU A 87 -9.51 -11.05 8.70
C LEU A 87 -9.37 -11.28 10.21
N ALA A 88 -9.15 -10.21 10.99
CA ALA A 88 -8.93 -10.30 12.43
C ALA A 88 -10.21 -10.53 13.24
N THR A 89 -11.33 -9.89 12.86
CA THR A 89 -12.56 -9.91 13.66
C THR A 89 -13.55 -10.99 13.22
N THR A 90 -13.50 -11.39 11.94
CA THR A 90 -14.47 -12.34 11.38
C THR A 90 -13.81 -13.67 11.06
N LEU A 91 -12.76 -13.67 10.22
CA LEU A 91 -12.18 -14.92 9.73
C LEU A 91 -11.35 -15.65 10.81
N ALA A 92 -10.50 -14.94 11.55
CA ALA A 92 -9.64 -15.57 12.55
C ALA A 92 -10.44 -16.24 13.69
N PRO A 93 -11.48 -15.62 14.28
CA PRO A 93 -12.31 -16.27 15.28
C PRO A 93 -13.11 -17.45 14.69
N ALA A 94 -13.67 -17.30 13.48
CA ALA A 94 -14.44 -18.35 12.82
C ALA A 94 -13.62 -19.62 12.55
N LEU A 95 -12.31 -19.48 12.32
CA LEU A 95 -11.38 -20.59 12.15
C LEU A 95 -10.74 -21.07 13.46
N GLY A 96 -11.21 -20.60 14.63
CA GLY A 96 -10.70 -21.00 15.94
C GLY A 96 -9.23 -20.60 16.16
N VAL A 97 -8.74 -19.57 15.47
CA VAL A 97 -7.32 -19.16 15.50
C VAL A 97 -6.86 -18.74 16.90
N TYR A 98 -7.79 -18.22 17.70
CA TYR A 98 -7.57 -17.75 19.06
C TYR A 98 -8.06 -18.74 20.13
N ALA A 99 -8.58 -19.91 19.75
CA ALA A 99 -9.25 -20.83 20.66
C ALA A 99 -8.31 -21.72 21.49
N TYR A 100 -6.99 -21.59 21.34
CA TYR A 100 -5.98 -22.37 22.07
C TYR A 100 -4.71 -21.53 22.29
#